data_AF-A0A965CGM3-F1
#
_entry.id   AF-A0A965CGM3-F1
#
_cell.length_a   1.000
_cell.length_b   1.000
_cell.length_c   1.000
_cell.angle_alpha   90.00
_cell.angle_beta   90.00
_cell.angle_gamma   90.00
#
_symmetry.space_group_name_H-M   'P 1'
#
loop_
_entity.id
_entity.type
_entity.pdbx_description
1 polymer ?
#
loop_
_entity_poly.entity_id
_entity_poly.type
_entity_poly.pdbx_seq_one_letter_code
_entity_poly.pdbx_strand_id
1 'polypeptide(L)'
;ATYYQIGTDLQAWDPDLDALAALGNGLPYRSGGTWGAYGLGDLAISGASVQVTQARGLRETGGPTTLTMGAVADGKLLGRNGTTIGGVSISTGLTLSAGALAVDTTTIATLASVAAAYQPLDSDLTALAALSTTGLVARTGSATYSPRSIQGGSGVTVSSGDGVSGNPTISFAGGTGQDDDPTSAYTISITPSNATLVSRDAGITVRGASAGNTSARRTTLLSGATGDFFSASFITCRTEWTSAGGDISFKWRMITYTSIAATMRIKMGFTTAGLTSVDAETAARPTAIFRFLTGLGHTNWMCYNQNASGSVETDSGVAVAINTEYLMEIRTNATETKYYINGSLVATHTTYQIPSTSDFGYQAGVYAAGKTIHVVGARITKAWA
;
A
#
# COMPACT_ATOMS: atom_id res chain seq x y z
N ALA A 1 -101.96 55.80 76.63
CA ALA A 1 -101.75 55.36 75.24
C ALA A 1 -101.04 54.02 75.29
N THR A 2 -101.76 52.93 75.05
CA THR A 2 -101.17 51.59 74.91
C THR A 2 -100.67 51.48 73.48
N TYR A 3 -99.38 51.77 73.26
CA TYR A 3 -98.71 51.36 72.02
C TYR A 3 -98.61 49.83 72.07
N TYR A 4 -99.31 49.15 71.16
CA TYR A 4 -99.09 47.73 70.94
C TYR A 4 -97.64 47.58 70.48
N GLN A 5 -96.80 46.96 71.31
CA GLN A 5 -95.47 46.56 70.89
C GLN A 5 -95.65 45.57 69.74
N ILE A 6 -95.41 46.03 68.52
CA ILE A 6 -95.27 45.16 67.36
C ILE A 6 -94.04 44.31 67.68
N GLY A 7 -94.25 43.01 67.90
CA GLY A 7 -93.18 42.07 68.19
C GLY A 7 -92.09 42.16 67.12
N THR A 8 -90.85 41.83 67.48
CA THR A 8 -89.68 41.95 66.59
C THR A 8 -89.75 41.10 65.32
N ASP A 9 -90.76 40.23 65.22
CA ASP A 9 -90.97 39.27 64.13
C ASP A 9 -92.19 39.61 63.25
N LEU A 10 -92.69 40.86 63.30
CA LEU A 10 -93.78 41.33 62.44
C LEU A 10 -93.21 42.05 61.19
N GLN A 11 -93.17 41.35 60.05
CA GLN A 11 -92.92 41.99 58.75
C GLN A 11 -94.22 42.61 58.19
N ALA A 12 -94.12 43.75 57.51
CA ALA A 12 -95.25 44.32 56.77
C ALA A 12 -95.67 43.35 55.66
N TRP A 13 -96.98 43.23 55.40
CA TRP A 13 -97.50 42.32 54.38
C TRP A 13 -96.92 42.69 53.01
N ASP A 14 -96.00 41.85 52.53
CA ASP A 14 -95.38 41.93 51.21
C ASP A 14 -95.68 40.61 50.48
N PRO A 15 -96.61 40.63 49.51
CA PRO A 15 -96.99 39.42 48.79
C PRO A 15 -95.83 38.80 48.01
N ASP A 16 -94.79 39.56 47.64
CA ASP A 16 -93.59 39.00 47.01
C ASP A 16 -92.75 38.20 48.03
N LEU A 17 -92.70 38.65 49.28
CA LEU A 17 -91.94 37.98 50.33
C LEU A 17 -92.65 36.72 50.84
N ASP A 18 -93.98 36.79 51.00
CA ASP A 18 -94.80 35.62 51.35
C ASP A 18 -94.70 34.55 50.25
N ALA A 19 -94.73 34.95 48.98
CA ALA A 19 -94.56 34.04 47.85
C ALA A 19 -93.15 33.43 47.80
N LEU A 20 -92.11 34.20 48.11
CA LEU A 20 -90.73 33.72 48.19
C LEU A 20 -90.52 32.74 49.35
N ALA A 21 -91.12 33.02 50.52
CA ALA A 21 -91.05 32.15 51.70
C ALA A 21 -91.83 30.83 51.51
N ALA A 22 -92.87 30.84 50.66
CA ALA A 22 -93.63 29.65 50.30
C ALA A 22 -92.96 28.78 49.23
N LEU A 23 -91.84 29.21 48.64
CA LEU A 23 -91.10 28.39 47.67
C LEU A 23 -90.48 27.17 48.34
N GLY A 24 -90.52 26.04 47.63
CA GLY A 24 -89.75 24.85 48.00
C GLY A 24 -88.24 25.01 47.76
N ASN A 25 -87.48 23.94 48.01
CA ASN A 25 -86.02 23.93 47.81
C ASN A 25 -85.64 24.26 46.36
N GLY A 26 -84.74 25.22 46.14
CA GLY A 26 -84.26 25.58 44.81
C GLY A 26 -83.65 26.98 44.73
N LEU A 27 -83.26 27.40 43.52
CA LEU A 27 -82.88 28.80 43.25
C LEU A 27 -84.14 29.60 42.93
N PRO A 28 -84.49 30.62 43.74
CA PRO A 28 -85.67 31.43 43.47
C PRO A 28 -85.45 32.26 42.21
N TYR A 29 -86.48 32.34 41.38
CA TYR A 29 -86.54 33.22 40.22
C TYR A 29 -87.91 33.90 40.16
N ARG A 30 -87.96 35.08 39.55
CA ARG A 30 -89.20 35.79 39.28
C ARG A 30 -89.42 35.87 37.78
N SER A 31 -90.59 35.43 37.32
CA SER A 31 -90.99 35.53 35.91
C SER A 31 -92.46 35.91 35.82
N GLY A 32 -92.79 36.92 35.02
CA GLY A 32 -94.17 37.39 34.85
C GLY A 32 -94.86 37.80 36.15
N GLY A 33 -94.12 38.33 37.13
CA GLY A 33 -94.67 38.75 38.43
C GLY A 33 -94.88 37.62 39.45
N THR A 34 -94.63 36.36 39.09
CA THR A 34 -94.76 35.20 39.97
C THR A 34 -93.37 34.68 40.38
N TRP A 35 -93.25 34.26 41.63
CA TRP A 35 -92.07 33.59 42.14
C TRP A 35 -92.12 32.08 41.87
N GLY A 36 -91.02 31.53 41.37
CA GLY A 36 -90.81 30.09 41.19
C GLY A 36 -89.43 29.69 41.69
N ALA A 37 -89.19 28.37 41.81
CA ALA A 37 -87.89 27.83 42.15
C ALA A 37 -87.42 26.86 41.05
N TYR A 38 -86.23 27.09 40.51
CA TYR A 38 -85.59 26.08 39.66
C TYR A 38 -84.96 25.00 40.54
N GLY A 39 -85.16 23.74 40.15
CA GLY A 39 -84.42 22.63 40.75
C GLY A 39 -82.92 22.87 40.62
N LEU A 40 -82.16 22.66 41.71
CA LEU A 40 -80.75 23.04 41.76
C LEU A 40 -79.90 22.34 40.68
N GLY A 41 -80.27 21.12 40.27
CA GLY A 41 -79.67 20.46 39.11
C GLY A 41 -78.19 20.16 39.29
N ASP A 42 -77.32 20.85 38.53
CA ASP A 42 -75.86 20.80 38.68
C ASP A 42 -75.33 21.76 39.75
N LEU A 43 -76.19 22.63 40.28
CA LEU A 43 -75.86 23.60 41.30
C LEU A 43 -76.21 23.05 42.68
N ALA A 44 -75.51 23.48 43.71
CA ALA A 44 -75.89 23.34 45.11
C ALA A 44 -75.61 24.65 45.84
N ILE A 45 -76.35 24.90 46.91
CA ILE A 45 -76.11 26.03 47.80
C ILE A 45 -75.35 25.49 49.00
N SER A 46 -74.11 25.95 49.19
CA SER A 46 -73.29 25.63 50.36
C SER A 46 -72.89 26.95 51.03
N GLY A 47 -73.43 27.19 52.22
CA GLY A 47 -73.37 28.50 52.87
C GLY A 47 -74.01 29.59 52.01
N ALA A 48 -73.35 30.73 51.85
CA ALA A 48 -73.83 31.87 51.06
C ALA A 48 -73.44 31.80 49.57
N SER A 49 -72.87 30.69 49.10
CA SER A 49 -72.37 30.54 47.72
C SER A 49 -73.13 29.48 46.94
N VAL A 50 -73.42 29.77 45.67
CA VAL A 50 -73.88 28.78 44.70
C VAL A 50 -72.63 28.10 44.13
N GLN A 51 -72.54 26.78 44.28
CA GLN A 51 -71.45 25.97 43.77
C GLN A 51 -71.96 25.01 42.70
N VAL A 52 -71.09 24.57 41.79
CA VAL A 52 -71.39 23.47 40.87
C VAL A 52 -71.05 22.15 41.58
N THR A 53 -72.06 21.31 41.81
CA THR A 53 -71.95 20.04 42.55
C THR A 53 -71.29 18.97 41.70
N GLN A 54 -71.61 18.93 40.41
CA GLN A 54 -71.04 17.99 39.43
C GLN A 54 -70.98 18.68 38.08
N ALA A 55 -69.87 18.56 37.36
CA ALA A 55 -69.81 18.96 35.96
C ALA A 55 -70.25 17.76 35.11
N ARG A 56 -71.49 17.75 34.62
CA ARG A 56 -72.00 16.67 33.77
C ARG A 56 -71.51 16.72 32.32
N GLY A 57 -70.96 17.86 31.90
CA GLY A 57 -70.53 18.06 30.52
C GLY A 57 -69.67 19.29 30.30
N LEU A 58 -69.01 19.32 29.15
CA LEU A 58 -68.35 20.52 28.62
C LEU A 58 -69.20 21.09 27.49
N ARG A 59 -69.51 22.39 27.57
CA ARG A 59 -70.16 23.11 26.47
C ARG A 59 -69.10 23.62 25.53
N GLU A 60 -69.24 23.32 24.25
CA GLU A 60 -68.37 23.87 23.23
C GLU A 60 -68.74 25.32 22.93
N THR A 61 -67.74 26.19 22.80
CA THR A 61 -67.96 27.54 22.30
C THR A 61 -68.34 27.46 20.82
N GLY A 62 -69.63 27.60 20.52
CA GLY A 62 -70.18 27.62 19.15
C GLY A 62 -70.93 26.37 18.70
N GLY A 63 -71.00 25.30 19.51
CA GLY A 63 -71.80 24.10 19.22
C GLY A 63 -73.13 24.08 19.99
N PRO A 64 -74.21 23.48 19.46
CA PRO A 64 -75.48 23.34 20.20
C PRO A 64 -75.45 22.24 21.27
N THR A 65 -74.37 21.44 21.37
CA THR A 65 -74.30 20.25 22.21
C THR A 65 -73.46 20.44 23.46
N THR A 66 -74.03 20.08 24.60
CA THR A 66 -73.24 19.82 25.82
C THR A 66 -72.63 18.42 25.65
N LEU A 67 -71.30 18.34 25.59
CA LEU A 67 -70.62 17.05 25.51
C LEU A 67 -70.68 16.38 26.87
N THR A 68 -71.18 15.15 26.92
CA THR A 68 -71.29 14.40 28.18
C THR A 68 -69.90 14.02 28.69
N MET A 69 -69.66 14.14 30.01
CA MET A 69 -68.43 13.60 30.60
C MET A 69 -68.54 12.07 30.71
N GLY A 70 -67.69 11.35 29.99
CA GLY A 70 -67.52 9.90 30.13
C GLY A 70 -66.45 9.55 31.16
N ALA A 71 -66.21 8.25 31.36
CA ALA A 71 -65.13 7.79 32.24
C ALA A 71 -63.76 8.16 31.66
N VAL A 72 -62.90 8.73 32.51
CA VAL A 72 -61.50 9.07 32.19
C VAL A 72 -60.63 8.39 33.23
N ALA A 73 -59.89 7.37 32.84
CA ALA A 73 -58.93 6.71 33.71
C ALA A 73 -57.72 7.62 33.97
N ASP A 74 -57.03 7.39 35.09
CA ASP A 74 -55.80 8.10 35.42
C ASP A 74 -54.74 7.92 34.30
N GLY A 75 -53.97 8.98 34.03
CA GLY A 75 -52.97 9.00 32.95
C GLY A 75 -53.52 9.10 31.52
N LYS A 76 -54.80 9.46 31.33
CA LYS A 76 -55.40 9.73 30.01
C LYS A 76 -55.60 11.23 29.77
N LEU A 77 -55.60 11.63 28.50
CA LEU A 77 -56.02 12.98 28.10
C LEU A 77 -57.53 13.05 27.89
N LEU A 78 -58.14 14.22 28.09
CA LEU A 78 -59.53 14.45 27.68
C LEU A 78 -59.57 14.60 26.17
N GLY A 79 -60.31 13.71 25.50
CA GLY A 79 -60.52 13.79 24.07
C GLY A 79 -61.99 13.60 23.71
N ARG A 80 -62.36 14.17 22.58
CA ARG A 80 -63.73 14.10 22.07
C ARG A 80 -63.95 12.78 21.34
N ASN A 81 -65.07 12.15 21.64
CA ASN A 81 -65.58 11.00 20.90
C ASN A 81 -67.08 11.19 20.66
N GLY A 82 -67.44 11.69 19.48
CA GLY A 82 -68.81 12.06 19.16
C GLY A 82 -69.36 13.12 20.13
N THR A 83 -70.46 12.78 20.82
CA THR A 83 -71.16 13.65 21.79
C THR A 83 -70.63 13.53 23.23
N THR A 84 -69.53 12.82 23.44
CA THR A 84 -68.93 12.56 24.76
C THR A 84 -67.47 13.01 24.79
N ILE A 85 -66.99 13.45 25.96
CA ILE A 85 -65.57 13.58 26.26
C ILE A 85 -65.16 12.37 27.10
N GLY A 86 -64.14 11.64 26.65
CA GLY A 86 -63.62 10.47 27.36
C GLY A 86 -62.09 10.47 27.41
N GLY A 87 -61.55 9.47 28.12
CA GLY A 87 -60.10 9.27 28.18
C GLY A 87 -59.54 8.80 26.84
N VAL A 88 -58.62 9.56 26.27
CA VAL A 88 -57.84 9.17 25.10
C VAL A 88 -56.43 8.76 25.56
N SER A 89 -55.99 7.60 25.07
CA SER A 89 -54.62 7.14 25.29
C SER A 89 -53.63 8.07 24.62
N ILE A 90 -52.53 8.33 25.31
CA ILE A 90 -51.38 9.00 24.70
C ILE A 90 -50.76 8.02 23.70
N SER A 91 -50.40 8.51 22.51
CA SER A 91 -49.70 7.69 21.51
C SER A 91 -48.36 7.22 22.03
N THR A 92 -47.88 6.09 21.52
CA THR A 92 -46.54 5.55 21.81
C THR A 92 -45.49 6.65 21.62
N GLY A 93 -44.62 6.87 22.61
CA GLY A 93 -43.58 7.91 22.55
C GLY A 93 -43.89 9.21 23.30
N LEU A 94 -45.05 9.32 23.93
CA LEU A 94 -45.43 10.47 24.76
C LEU A 94 -45.96 9.97 26.11
N THR A 95 -45.68 10.71 27.19
CA THR A 95 -46.19 10.43 28.54
C THR A 95 -46.74 11.70 29.18
N LEU A 96 -47.64 11.54 30.14
CA LEU A 96 -48.09 12.63 31.02
C LEU A 96 -47.22 12.60 32.27
N SER A 97 -46.37 13.62 32.45
CA SER A 97 -45.52 13.76 33.64
C SER A 97 -45.70 15.16 34.21
N ALA A 98 -45.98 15.25 35.50
CA ALA A 98 -46.19 16.51 36.23
C ALA A 98 -47.19 17.49 35.54
N GLY A 99 -48.24 16.95 34.91
CA GLY A 99 -49.29 17.77 34.26
C GLY A 99 -48.93 18.32 32.88
N ALA A 100 -47.78 17.93 32.31
CA ALA A 100 -47.40 18.27 30.95
C ALA A 100 -47.34 17.01 30.07
N LEU A 101 -47.59 17.19 28.77
CA LEU A 101 -47.29 16.19 27.77
C LEU A 101 -45.78 16.23 27.50
N ALA A 102 -45.09 15.16 27.85
CA ALA A 102 -43.65 15.01 27.67
C ALA A 102 -43.36 13.94 26.62
N VAL A 103 -42.28 14.11 25.88
CA VAL A 103 -41.73 13.03 25.03
C VAL A 103 -41.20 11.94 25.95
N ASP A 104 -41.65 10.71 25.74
CA ASP A 104 -41.12 9.55 26.45
C ASP A 104 -39.74 9.20 25.87
N THR A 105 -38.71 9.68 26.54
CA THR A 105 -37.31 9.48 26.16
C THR A 105 -36.85 8.02 26.25
N THR A 106 -37.66 7.12 26.81
CA THR A 106 -37.37 5.68 26.83
C THR A 106 -37.81 4.96 25.57
N THR A 107 -38.77 5.53 24.82
CA THR A 107 -39.31 4.96 23.57
C THR A 107 -38.97 5.79 22.34
N ILE A 108 -38.84 7.11 22.46
CA ILE A 108 -38.35 8.01 21.40
C ILE A 108 -37.00 8.59 21.80
N ALA A 109 -35.97 8.25 21.05
CA ALA A 109 -34.66 8.85 21.18
C ALA A 109 -34.77 10.37 20.90
N THR A 110 -34.36 11.19 21.87
CA THR A 110 -34.17 12.63 21.65
C THR A 110 -33.11 12.85 20.58
N LEU A 111 -33.17 13.98 19.85
CA LEU A 111 -32.15 14.32 18.85
C LEU A 111 -30.73 14.27 19.42
N ALA A 112 -30.57 14.63 20.69
CA ALA A 112 -29.32 14.52 21.44
C ALA A 112 -28.88 13.06 21.66
N SER A 113 -29.80 12.16 22.02
CA SER A 113 -29.49 10.73 22.14
C SER A 113 -29.23 10.04 20.79
N VAL A 114 -29.88 10.49 19.70
CA VAL A 114 -29.60 9.99 18.36
C VAL A 114 -28.20 10.40 17.91
N ALA A 115 -27.83 11.66 18.15
CA ALA A 115 -26.48 12.17 17.89
C ALA A 115 -25.43 11.49 18.78
N ALA A 116 -25.78 11.14 20.01
CA ALA A 116 -24.87 10.51 20.98
C ALA A 116 -24.83 8.97 20.92
N ALA A 117 -25.77 8.29 20.24
CA ALA A 117 -25.83 6.82 20.24
C ALA A 117 -25.57 6.17 18.87
N TYR A 118 -25.89 6.80 17.74
CA TYR A 118 -25.80 6.09 16.44
C TYR A 118 -24.44 6.17 15.73
N GLN A 119 -23.66 7.24 15.92
CA GLN A 119 -22.23 7.23 15.58
C GLN A 119 -21.33 6.82 16.75
N PRO A 120 -21.65 7.13 18.02
CA PRO A 120 -20.74 6.85 19.14
C PRO A 120 -20.73 5.41 19.70
N LEU A 121 -21.71 4.56 19.37
CA LEU A 121 -21.72 3.16 19.88
C LEU A 121 -20.68 2.26 19.20
N ASP A 122 -20.22 2.65 18.01
CA ASP A 122 -19.08 1.99 17.38
C ASP A 122 -17.83 2.82 17.65
N SER A 123 -17.04 2.36 18.61
CA SER A 123 -15.78 3.00 18.98
C SER A 123 -14.79 3.08 17.82
N ASP A 124 -14.85 2.13 16.88
CA ASP A 124 -14.03 2.14 15.68
C ASP A 124 -14.50 3.24 14.72
N LEU A 125 -15.82 3.40 14.52
CA LEU A 125 -16.37 4.48 13.69
C LEU A 125 -16.10 5.87 14.28
N THR A 126 -16.22 6.03 15.60
CA THR A 126 -15.91 7.28 16.30
C THR A 126 -14.45 7.66 16.11
N ALA A 127 -13.54 6.70 16.29
CA ALA A 127 -12.11 6.92 16.12
C ALA A 127 -11.73 7.23 14.66
N LEU A 128 -12.39 6.59 13.69
CA LEU A 128 -12.18 6.87 12.28
C LEU A 128 -12.72 8.24 11.87
N ALA A 129 -13.90 8.63 12.36
CA ALA A 129 -14.51 9.93 12.09
C ALA A 129 -13.75 11.10 12.72
N ALA A 130 -13.03 10.85 13.82
CA ALA A 130 -12.16 11.83 14.46
C ALA A 130 -10.82 12.07 13.72
N LEU A 131 -10.50 11.27 12.69
CA LEU A 131 -9.25 11.40 11.96
C LEU A 131 -9.26 12.64 11.05
N SER A 132 -8.42 13.62 11.35
CA SER A 132 -8.35 14.88 10.61
C SER A 132 -7.46 14.83 9.36
N THR A 133 -6.86 13.67 9.06
CA THR A 133 -5.89 13.47 7.97
C THR A 133 -6.45 12.52 6.93
N THR A 134 -6.13 12.75 5.65
CA THR A 134 -6.45 11.86 4.54
C THR A 134 -5.29 10.89 4.25
N GLY A 135 -5.51 9.92 3.35
CA GLY A 135 -4.49 8.98 2.90
C GLY A 135 -4.68 7.57 3.42
N LEU A 136 -3.58 6.82 3.56
CA LEU A 136 -3.58 5.43 4.01
C LEU A 136 -3.78 5.35 5.53
N VAL A 137 -4.89 4.75 5.96
CA VAL A 137 -5.22 4.61 7.39
C VAL A 137 -4.96 3.17 7.84
N ALA A 138 -4.25 3.02 8.96
CA ALA A 138 -4.07 1.74 9.62
C ALA A 138 -4.72 1.75 11.02
N ARG A 139 -5.44 0.68 11.34
CA ARG A 139 -5.88 0.41 12.72
C ARG A 139 -4.69 -0.10 13.51
N THR A 140 -4.24 0.66 14.51
CA THR A 140 -3.05 0.35 15.32
C THR A 140 -3.38 -0.23 16.70
N GLY A 141 -4.67 -0.28 17.04
CA GLY A 141 -5.21 -0.87 18.25
C GLY A 141 -6.74 -0.90 18.21
N SER A 142 -7.37 -1.32 19.30
CA SER A 142 -8.83 -1.18 19.45
C SER A 142 -9.22 0.30 19.38
N ALA A 143 -10.20 0.66 18.54
CA ALA A 143 -10.68 2.02 18.37
C ALA A 143 -9.55 3.06 18.14
N THR A 144 -8.45 2.66 17.51
CA THR A 144 -7.28 3.54 17.30
C THR A 144 -6.82 3.45 15.87
N TYR A 145 -6.89 4.57 15.16
CA TYR A 145 -6.54 4.70 13.75
C TYR A 145 -5.48 5.78 13.59
N SER A 146 -4.48 5.53 12.75
CA SER A 146 -3.43 6.50 12.42
C SER A 146 -3.14 6.44 10.93
N PRO A 147 -2.88 7.59 10.27
CA PRO A 147 -2.31 7.57 8.94
C PRO A 147 -0.93 6.89 8.98
N ARG A 148 -0.59 6.20 7.90
CA ARG A 148 0.72 5.60 7.66
C ARG A 148 1.19 5.98 6.27
N SER A 149 2.50 5.99 6.07
CA SER A 149 3.10 6.12 4.75
C SER A 149 3.97 4.91 4.46
N ILE A 150 3.98 4.49 3.20
CA ILE A 150 4.94 3.53 2.68
C ILE A 150 6.21 4.33 2.38
N GLN A 151 7.29 4.05 3.10
CA GLN A 151 8.58 4.66 2.82
C GLN A 151 9.47 3.71 2.02
N GLY A 152 10.17 4.28 1.03
CA GLY A 152 11.21 3.56 0.30
C GLY A 152 12.44 3.34 1.19
N GLY A 153 12.97 2.11 1.16
CA GLY A 153 14.31 1.82 1.67
C GLY A 153 15.38 2.15 0.64
N SER A 154 16.63 1.81 0.95
CA SER A 154 17.72 1.92 -0.03
C SER A 154 17.41 1.07 -1.27
N GLY A 155 17.54 1.67 -2.46
CA GLY A 155 17.22 0.99 -3.73
C GLY A 155 15.73 0.97 -4.10
N VAL A 156 14.84 1.59 -3.32
CA VAL A 156 13.40 1.66 -3.61
C VAL A 156 12.91 3.11 -3.53
N THR A 157 12.33 3.61 -4.61
CA THR A 157 11.59 4.88 -4.62
C THR A 157 10.11 4.62 -4.45
N VAL A 158 9.48 5.36 -3.55
CA VAL A 158 8.03 5.37 -3.37
C VAL A 158 7.52 6.78 -3.66
N SER A 159 6.61 6.93 -4.60
CA SER A 159 5.88 8.18 -4.85
C SER A 159 4.43 8.06 -4.40
N SER A 160 3.87 9.17 -3.91
CA SER A 160 2.55 9.22 -3.26
C SER A 160 2.38 8.18 -2.15
N GLY A 161 3.43 7.94 -1.36
CA GLY A 161 3.48 6.86 -0.37
C GLY A 161 2.49 6.99 0.80
N ASP A 162 1.93 8.18 1.02
CA ASP A 162 0.85 8.45 1.96
C ASP A 162 -0.56 8.28 1.35
N GLY A 163 -0.66 8.09 0.04
CA GLY A 163 -1.92 7.96 -0.68
C GLY A 163 -2.74 9.25 -0.79
N VAL A 164 -2.18 10.42 -0.42
CA VAL A 164 -2.92 11.70 -0.43
C VAL A 164 -2.94 12.32 -1.82
N SER A 165 -1.78 12.38 -2.48
CA SER A 165 -1.61 13.02 -3.80
C SER A 165 -1.91 12.09 -4.99
N GLY A 166 -2.32 10.85 -4.74
CA GLY A 166 -2.62 9.82 -5.75
C GLY A 166 -2.33 8.42 -5.24
N ASN A 167 -2.47 7.40 -6.11
CA ASN A 167 -2.14 6.03 -5.76
C ASN A 167 -0.64 5.89 -5.44
N PRO A 168 -0.25 5.21 -4.34
CA PRO A 168 1.14 4.89 -4.09
C PRO A 168 1.73 4.08 -5.23
N THR A 169 2.90 4.47 -5.72
CA THR A 169 3.67 3.69 -6.70
C THR A 169 5.06 3.40 -6.15
N ILE A 170 5.48 2.15 -6.28
CA ILE A 170 6.75 1.64 -5.77
C ILE A 170 7.59 1.22 -6.98
N SER A 171 8.81 1.72 -7.06
CA SER A 171 9.79 1.35 -8.10
C SER A 171 11.18 1.21 -7.50
N PHE A 172 12.11 0.60 -8.23
CA PHE A 172 13.52 0.59 -7.82
C PHE A 172 14.14 1.97 -8.05
N ALA A 173 14.93 2.43 -7.06
CA ALA A 173 15.64 3.69 -7.14
C ALA A 173 16.81 3.57 -8.13
N GLY A 174 16.62 4.09 -9.35
CA GLY A 174 17.70 4.22 -10.34
C GLY A 174 18.05 2.96 -11.16
N GLY A 175 17.27 1.87 -11.10
CA GLY A 175 17.61 0.62 -11.79
C GLY A 175 16.60 0.19 -12.86
N THR A 176 17.07 0.01 -14.10
CA THR A 176 16.39 -0.77 -15.15
C THR A 176 16.40 -2.26 -14.81
N GLY A 177 15.83 -2.68 -13.67
CA GLY A 177 15.64 -4.09 -13.32
C GLY A 177 16.84 -5.04 -13.54
N GLN A 178 18.08 -4.53 -13.53
CA GLN A 178 19.27 -5.36 -13.67
C GLN A 178 19.82 -5.66 -12.29
N ASP A 179 19.68 -6.91 -11.92
CA ASP A 179 20.40 -7.53 -10.81
C ASP A 179 21.89 -7.59 -11.20
N ASP A 180 22.66 -6.60 -10.73
CA ASP A 180 24.10 -6.42 -11.04
C ASP A 180 25.03 -7.20 -10.08
N ASP A 181 24.48 -8.10 -9.25
CA ASP A 181 25.25 -8.92 -8.31
C ASP A 181 25.89 -10.14 -9.02
N PRO A 182 27.21 -10.18 -9.24
CA PRO A 182 27.88 -11.33 -9.85
C PRO A 182 28.00 -12.53 -8.90
N THR A 183 27.59 -12.42 -7.63
CA THR A 183 27.61 -13.52 -6.66
C THR A 183 26.34 -14.38 -6.70
N SER A 184 25.25 -13.81 -7.20
CA SER A 184 23.98 -14.48 -7.49
C SER A 184 23.95 -14.88 -8.96
N ALA A 185 24.32 -16.13 -9.26
CA ALA A 185 24.51 -16.62 -10.63
C ALA A 185 23.30 -16.36 -11.56
N TYR A 186 23.42 -15.38 -12.46
CA TYR A 186 22.57 -15.27 -13.64
C TYR A 186 23.00 -16.33 -14.67
N THR A 187 22.46 -17.54 -14.56
CA THR A 187 22.53 -18.51 -15.65
C THR A 187 21.30 -18.39 -16.53
N ILE A 188 21.48 -17.80 -17.71
CA ILE A 188 20.67 -18.18 -18.88
C ILE A 188 20.90 -19.69 -19.08
N SER A 189 19.90 -20.49 -18.73
CA SER A 189 19.88 -21.92 -19.04
C SER A 189 19.32 -22.10 -20.44
N ILE A 190 20.20 -22.33 -21.42
CA ILE A 190 19.80 -22.73 -22.77
C ILE A 190 19.87 -24.25 -22.84
N THR A 191 18.71 -24.90 -22.91
CA THR A 191 18.61 -26.31 -23.29
C THR A 191 18.34 -26.36 -24.79
N PRO A 192 19.28 -26.78 -25.66
CA PRO A 192 19.01 -26.85 -27.08
C PRO A 192 18.33 -28.18 -27.40
N SER A 193 17.01 -28.13 -27.59
CA SER A 193 16.44 -28.73 -28.79
C SER A 193 15.52 -27.68 -29.41
N ASN A 194 15.84 -27.30 -30.65
CA ASN A 194 14.99 -26.65 -31.65
C ASN A 194 14.15 -25.38 -31.33
N ALA A 195 14.43 -24.58 -30.30
CA ALA A 195 13.77 -23.28 -30.11
C ALA A 195 14.68 -22.08 -30.45
N THR A 196 14.24 -21.26 -31.41
CA THR A 196 14.79 -19.94 -31.75
C THR A 196 14.48 -18.97 -30.61
N LEU A 197 15.50 -18.47 -29.91
CA LEU A 197 15.34 -17.40 -28.92
C LEU A 197 15.42 -16.04 -29.62
N VAL A 198 14.37 -15.23 -29.47
CA VAL A 198 14.42 -13.78 -29.74
C VAL A 198 14.78 -13.09 -28.42
N SER A 199 16.06 -12.82 -28.17
CA SER A 199 16.45 -11.80 -27.20
C SER A 199 16.23 -10.43 -27.83
N ARG A 200 15.56 -9.51 -27.13
CA ARG A 200 15.30 -8.13 -27.62
C ARG A 200 16.57 -7.34 -27.94
N ASP A 201 17.72 -7.77 -27.43
CA ASP A 201 19.01 -7.31 -27.92
C ASP A 201 19.53 -8.31 -28.94
N ALA A 202 19.63 -7.87 -30.18
CA ALA A 202 19.99 -8.67 -31.34
C ALA A 202 21.41 -9.28 -31.27
N GLY A 203 22.12 -9.18 -30.13
CA GLY A 203 23.57 -9.28 -29.93
C GLY A 203 24.15 -10.66 -29.61
N ILE A 204 23.40 -11.55 -28.97
CA ILE A 204 23.97 -12.78 -28.39
C ILE A 204 23.70 -13.98 -29.31
N THR A 205 24.75 -14.48 -29.98
CA THR A 205 24.74 -15.78 -30.66
C THR A 205 25.64 -16.74 -29.89
N VAL A 206 25.06 -17.62 -29.08
CA VAL A 206 25.81 -18.71 -28.43
C VAL A 206 25.87 -19.89 -29.41
N ARG A 207 27.01 -20.11 -30.06
CA ARG A 207 27.29 -21.37 -30.78
C ARG A 207 28.33 -22.14 -29.98
N GLY A 208 27.93 -23.27 -29.42
CA GLY A 208 28.86 -24.19 -28.75
C GLY A 208 28.22 -25.54 -28.53
N ALA A 209 28.49 -26.49 -29.44
CA ALA A 209 28.37 -27.90 -29.10
C ALA A 209 29.50 -28.23 -28.13
N SER A 210 29.17 -28.64 -26.92
CA SER A 210 30.14 -29.33 -26.06
C SER A 210 29.47 -30.59 -25.50
N ALA A 211 30.08 -31.73 -25.82
CA ALA A 211 29.67 -33.03 -25.38
C ALA A 211 29.94 -33.15 -23.87
N GLY A 212 28.90 -33.52 -23.12
CA GLY A 212 28.98 -34.15 -21.80
C GLY A 212 29.74 -33.37 -20.72
N ASN A 213 29.02 -32.66 -19.87
CA ASN A 213 29.45 -32.58 -18.47
C ASN A 213 28.25 -32.73 -17.53
N THR A 214 28.40 -33.71 -16.64
CA THR A 214 27.44 -34.17 -15.64
C THR A 214 27.48 -33.26 -14.40
N SER A 215 26.28 -32.98 -13.92
CA SER A 215 25.89 -32.36 -12.65
C SER A 215 26.97 -32.20 -11.56
N ALA A 216 27.46 -30.96 -11.35
CA ALA A 216 27.80 -30.40 -10.02
C ALA A 216 28.42 -28.99 -10.07
N ARG A 217 28.93 -28.53 -11.21
CA ARG A 217 29.48 -27.16 -11.34
C ARG A 217 29.04 -26.54 -12.67
N ARG A 218 28.35 -25.39 -12.60
CA ARG A 218 27.94 -24.57 -13.77
C ARG A 218 29.15 -23.86 -14.35
N THR A 219 30.12 -24.62 -14.86
CA THR A 219 31.38 -24.13 -15.43
C THR A 219 31.50 -24.56 -16.88
N THR A 220 31.93 -23.66 -17.76
CA THR A 220 32.30 -24.07 -19.13
C THR A 220 33.71 -24.66 -19.11
N LEU A 221 33.82 -25.93 -19.49
CA LEU A 221 35.08 -26.66 -19.54
C LEU A 221 35.80 -26.36 -20.86
N LEU A 222 37.00 -25.78 -20.78
CA LEU A 222 37.91 -25.68 -21.92
C LEU A 222 38.94 -26.81 -21.81
N SER A 223 38.91 -27.79 -22.72
CA SER A 223 39.87 -28.89 -22.76
C SER A 223 40.75 -28.83 -24.02
N GLY A 224 42.07 -28.88 -23.86
CA GLY A 224 43.01 -28.92 -24.98
C GLY A 224 43.31 -30.34 -25.46
N ALA A 225 43.28 -30.57 -26.78
CA ALA A 225 43.89 -31.74 -27.42
C ALA A 225 45.33 -31.43 -27.85
N THR A 226 46.15 -32.45 -28.12
CA THR A 226 47.46 -32.24 -28.78
C THR A 226 47.26 -31.64 -30.17
N GLY A 227 47.69 -30.40 -30.39
CA GLY A 227 47.63 -29.75 -31.71
C GLY A 227 46.57 -28.64 -31.85
N ASP A 228 45.51 -28.68 -31.04
CA ASP A 228 44.39 -27.74 -31.17
C ASP A 228 44.33 -26.74 -30.00
N PHE A 229 44.42 -25.45 -30.32
CA PHE A 229 44.05 -24.37 -29.39
C PHE A 229 42.53 -24.19 -29.48
N PHE A 230 41.80 -24.68 -28.49
CA PHE A 230 40.35 -24.46 -28.42
C PHE A 230 40.08 -22.99 -28.12
N SER A 231 39.91 -22.16 -29.16
CA SER A 231 39.36 -20.81 -29.06
C SER A 231 37.84 -20.90 -29.17
N ALA A 232 37.14 -21.04 -28.05
CA ALA A 232 35.70 -20.77 -28.07
C ALA A 232 35.52 -19.24 -27.98
N SER A 233 34.91 -18.64 -29.01
CA SER A 233 34.37 -17.28 -28.90
C SER A 233 33.20 -17.34 -27.94
N PHE A 234 33.45 -17.05 -26.67
CA PHE A 234 32.39 -17.08 -25.66
C PHE A 234 31.44 -15.89 -25.80
N ILE A 235 31.99 -14.73 -26.20
CA ILE A 235 31.26 -13.46 -26.33
C ILE A 235 31.87 -12.67 -27.49
N THR A 236 31.17 -12.62 -28.62
CA THR A 236 31.50 -11.71 -29.74
C THR A 236 30.95 -10.32 -29.42
N CYS A 237 31.83 -9.34 -29.27
CA CYS A 237 31.43 -7.93 -29.22
C CYS A 237 31.06 -7.50 -30.64
N ARG A 238 29.86 -6.94 -30.85
CA ARG A 238 29.42 -6.49 -32.18
C ARG A 238 29.88 -5.05 -32.46
N THR A 239 29.75 -4.69 -33.72
CA THR A 239 30.17 -3.50 -34.47
C THR A 239 29.95 -2.12 -33.84
N GLU A 240 29.29 -2.03 -32.68
CA GLU A 240 29.00 -0.80 -31.95
C GLU A 240 29.85 -0.65 -30.67
N TRP A 241 30.60 -1.69 -30.29
CA TRP A 241 31.42 -1.73 -29.09
C TRP A 241 32.89 -1.46 -29.42
N THR A 242 33.14 -0.22 -29.79
CA THR A 242 34.49 0.32 -29.95
C THR A 242 35.03 0.84 -28.63
N SER A 243 36.35 0.78 -28.44
CA SER A 243 37.05 1.44 -27.31
C SER A 243 37.07 2.98 -27.44
N ALA A 244 36.43 3.53 -28.48
CA ALA A 244 36.36 4.97 -28.77
C ALA A 244 35.42 5.76 -27.83
N GLY A 245 34.48 5.09 -27.13
CA GLY A 245 33.39 5.75 -26.38
C GLY A 245 33.42 5.57 -24.85
N GLY A 246 34.51 5.04 -24.29
CA GLY A 246 34.64 4.77 -22.85
C GLY A 246 35.38 3.46 -22.55
N ASP A 247 35.53 3.16 -21.27
CA ASP A 247 36.19 1.93 -20.81
C ASP A 247 35.34 0.70 -21.12
N ILE A 248 35.94 -0.25 -21.85
CA ILE A 248 35.40 -1.60 -22.02
C ILE A 248 36.14 -2.51 -21.05
N SER A 249 35.40 -3.06 -20.08
CA SER A 249 35.92 -3.99 -19.08
C SER A 249 35.34 -5.38 -19.33
N PHE A 250 36.24 -6.37 -19.39
CA PHE A 250 35.85 -7.77 -19.35
C PHE A 250 36.40 -8.40 -18.07
N LYS A 251 35.50 -8.92 -17.22
CA LYS A 251 35.83 -9.57 -15.95
C LYS A 251 35.39 -11.02 -16.00
N TRP A 252 36.26 -11.93 -15.57
CA TRP A 252 35.92 -13.35 -15.50
C TRP A 252 36.56 -14.03 -14.30
N ARG A 253 35.88 -15.07 -13.83
CA ARG A 253 36.37 -15.96 -12.80
C ARG A 253 36.83 -17.26 -13.44
N MET A 254 38.04 -17.70 -13.11
CA MET A 254 38.60 -18.93 -13.62
C MET A 254 39.28 -19.76 -12.52
N ILE A 255 39.34 -21.07 -12.74
CA ILE A 255 40.12 -22.00 -11.91
C ILE A 255 41.13 -22.70 -12.82
N THR A 256 42.40 -22.66 -12.40
CA THR A 256 43.50 -23.32 -13.10
C THR A 256 43.47 -24.84 -12.92
N TYR A 257 44.18 -25.52 -13.81
CA TYR A 257 44.38 -26.96 -13.91
C TYR A 257 44.98 -27.60 -12.64
N THR A 258 44.96 -28.94 -12.60
CA THR A 258 45.53 -29.76 -11.51
C THR A 258 47.06 -29.94 -11.58
N SER A 259 47.71 -29.58 -12.69
CA SER A 259 49.17 -29.69 -12.89
C SER A 259 49.69 -28.80 -14.04
N ILE A 260 50.88 -28.21 -13.91
CA ILE A 260 51.57 -27.45 -14.98
C ILE A 260 52.31 -28.41 -15.92
N ALA A 261 52.08 -28.32 -17.24
CA ALA A 261 52.84 -29.08 -18.24
C ALA A 261 54.06 -28.30 -18.75
N ALA A 262 55.09 -28.98 -19.25
CA ALA A 262 56.33 -28.36 -19.75
C ALA A 262 56.09 -27.43 -20.97
N THR A 263 55.10 -27.73 -21.82
CA THR A 263 54.76 -26.95 -23.02
C THR A 263 53.30 -26.49 -22.99
N MET A 264 52.90 -25.84 -21.90
CA MET A 264 51.56 -25.32 -21.73
C MET A 264 51.44 -23.89 -22.24
N ARG A 265 50.34 -23.59 -22.93
CA ARG A 265 49.97 -22.23 -23.31
C ARG A 265 48.54 -21.94 -22.89
N ILE A 266 48.37 -20.80 -22.26
CA ILE A 266 47.08 -20.28 -21.85
C ILE A 266 47.01 -18.86 -22.34
N LYS A 267 45.91 -18.53 -23.02
CA LYS A 267 45.69 -17.18 -23.54
C LYS A 267 44.23 -16.83 -23.40
N MET A 268 43.95 -15.69 -22.81
CA MET A 268 42.60 -15.22 -22.52
C MET A 268 42.52 -13.71 -22.60
N GLY A 269 41.58 -13.20 -23.39
CA GLY A 269 41.32 -11.77 -23.46
C GLY A 269 40.74 -11.35 -24.79
N PHE A 270 40.94 -10.08 -25.14
CA PHE A 270 40.39 -9.49 -26.34
C PHE A 270 41.27 -9.75 -27.55
N THR A 271 40.63 -10.05 -28.67
CA THR A 271 41.28 -10.09 -29.98
C THR A 271 40.31 -9.77 -31.11
N THR A 272 40.81 -9.17 -32.18
CA THR A 272 40.04 -8.97 -33.42
C THR A 272 39.98 -10.24 -34.29
N ALA A 273 40.74 -11.30 -33.96
CA ALA A 273 40.72 -12.57 -34.69
C ALA A 273 41.19 -13.75 -33.81
N GLY A 274 40.70 -14.97 -34.06
CA GLY A 274 41.09 -16.25 -33.40
C GLY A 274 42.50 -16.42 -32.77
N LEU A 275 42.66 -16.45 -31.44
CA LEU A 275 43.95 -16.71 -30.78
C LEU A 275 44.63 -17.99 -31.28
N THR A 276 45.97 -17.98 -31.38
CA THR A 276 46.74 -19.08 -31.99
C THR A 276 47.37 -20.04 -30.97
N SER A 277 47.75 -21.23 -31.42
CA SER A 277 48.41 -22.27 -30.61
C SER A 277 49.93 -22.07 -30.42
N VAL A 278 50.52 -21.05 -31.01
CA VAL A 278 51.98 -20.79 -31.02
C VAL A 278 52.39 -19.79 -29.94
N ASP A 279 53.68 -19.67 -29.59
CA ASP A 279 54.11 -18.76 -28.52
C ASP A 279 53.97 -17.28 -28.87
N ALA A 280 54.27 -16.92 -30.12
CA ALA A 280 54.06 -15.59 -30.67
C ALA A 280 52.76 -15.55 -31.48
N GLU A 281 51.87 -14.63 -31.15
CA GLU A 281 50.71 -14.37 -31.99
C GLU A 281 51.13 -13.67 -33.30
N THR A 282 50.37 -13.86 -34.38
CA THR A 282 50.73 -13.32 -35.69
C THR A 282 50.76 -11.78 -35.68
N ALA A 283 51.83 -11.19 -36.24
CA ALA A 283 52.20 -9.76 -36.18
C ALA A 283 51.26 -8.75 -36.87
N ALA A 284 49.97 -9.04 -37.01
CA ALA A 284 48.98 -8.13 -37.60
C ALA A 284 47.65 -8.15 -36.83
N ARG A 285 47.61 -8.76 -35.64
CA ARG A 285 46.37 -9.08 -34.93
C ARG A 285 46.32 -8.30 -33.63
N PRO A 286 45.50 -7.25 -33.52
CA PRO A 286 45.26 -6.61 -32.24
C PRO A 286 44.82 -7.60 -31.16
N THR A 287 45.59 -7.66 -30.06
CA THR A 287 45.25 -8.48 -28.89
C THR A 287 45.59 -7.74 -27.61
N ALA A 288 44.77 -7.97 -26.58
CA ALA A 288 45.02 -7.60 -25.20
C ALA A 288 44.60 -8.80 -24.35
N ILE A 289 45.58 -9.56 -23.85
CA ILE A 289 45.34 -10.85 -23.21
C ILE A 289 46.18 -11.01 -21.95
N PHE A 290 45.66 -11.81 -21.01
CA PHE A 290 46.53 -12.54 -20.11
C PHE A 290 47.04 -13.78 -20.81
N ARG A 291 48.33 -14.07 -20.61
CA ARG A 291 48.95 -15.28 -21.13
C ARG A 291 49.88 -15.96 -20.14
N PHE A 292 49.98 -17.27 -20.24
CA PHE A 292 50.92 -18.09 -19.49
C PHE A 292 51.49 -19.17 -20.41
N LEU A 293 52.79 -19.11 -20.66
CA LEU A 293 53.48 -19.96 -21.63
C LEU A 293 54.74 -20.54 -20.98
N THR A 294 54.68 -21.81 -20.61
CA THR A 294 55.82 -22.46 -19.93
C THR A 294 56.99 -22.67 -20.88
N GLY A 295 56.73 -22.77 -22.20
CA GLY A 295 57.77 -22.86 -23.23
C GLY A 295 58.63 -21.59 -23.35
N LEU A 296 58.14 -20.44 -22.86
CA LEU A 296 58.89 -19.19 -22.75
C LEU A 296 59.44 -18.96 -21.32
N GLY A 297 59.32 -19.95 -20.44
CA GLY A 297 59.80 -19.86 -19.06
C GLY A 297 58.91 -19.05 -18.12
N HIS A 298 57.66 -18.75 -18.49
CA HIS A 298 56.76 -17.98 -17.63
C HIS A 298 56.45 -18.74 -16.34
N THR A 299 56.55 -18.06 -15.19
CA THR A 299 56.10 -18.54 -13.89
C THR A 299 54.87 -17.77 -13.38
N ASN A 300 54.69 -16.56 -13.88
CA ASN A 300 53.60 -15.64 -13.52
C ASN A 300 52.63 -15.44 -14.69
N TRP A 301 51.45 -14.92 -14.39
CA TRP A 301 50.56 -14.39 -15.42
C TRP A 301 51.26 -13.23 -16.14
N MET A 302 51.24 -13.25 -17.46
CA MET A 302 51.80 -12.17 -18.26
C MET A 302 50.67 -11.35 -18.88
N CYS A 303 50.81 -10.04 -18.84
CA CYS A 303 49.92 -9.11 -19.52
C CYS A 303 50.53 -8.82 -20.89
N TYR A 304 49.76 -8.98 -21.96
CA TYR A 304 50.29 -8.92 -23.32
C TYR A 304 49.39 -8.14 -24.27
N ASN A 305 49.95 -7.07 -24.83
CA ASN A 305 49.35 -6.30 -25.91
C ASN A 305 50.12 -6.51 -27.20
N GLN A 306 49.42 -6.56 -28.33
CA GLN A 306 50.05 -6.50 -29.64
C GLN A 306 49.13 -5.86 -30.66
N ASN A 307 49.72 -5.37 -31.75
CA ASN A 307 49.03 -5.05 -32.99
C ASN A 307 50.03 -5.12 -34.17
N ALA A 308 49.68 -4.54 -35.32
CA ALA A 308 50.54 -4.53 -36.51
C ALA A 308 51.89 -3.80 -36.31
N SER A 309 52.01 -2.95 -35.28
CA SER A 309 53.21 -2.17 -34.99
C SER A 309 54.17 -2.85 -34.02
N GLY A 310 53.79 -3.97 -33.40
CA GLY A 310 54.63 -4.69 -32.45
C GLY A 310 53.84 -5.29 -31.29
N SER A 311 54.58 -5.66 -30.23
CA SER A 311 54.03 -6.24 -29.02
C SER A 311 54.72 -5.73 -27.77
N VAL A 312 54.01 -5.76 -26.64
CA VAL A 312 54.55 -5.49 -25.31
C VAL A 312 54.06 -6.56 -24.36
N GLU A 313 54.94 -7.03 -23.51
CA GLU A 313 54.65 -7.98 -22.45
C GLU A 313 55.12 -7.42 -21.11
N THR A 314 54.34 -7.64 -20.06
CA THR A 314 54.72 -7.28 -18.69
C THR A 314 54.35 -8.41 -17.75
N ASP A 315 55.29 -8.78 -16.89
CA ASP A 315 55.03 -9.71 -15.79
C ASP A 315 54.07 -9.08 -14.79
N SER A 316 52.98 -9.77 -14.46
CA SER A 316 51.99 -9.30 -13.47
C SER A 316 52.49 -9.38 -12.03
N GLY A 317 53.56 -10.13 -11.76
CA GLY A 317 54.02 -10.49 -10.41
C GLY A 317 53.15 -11.57 -9.73
N VAL A 318 52.08 -12.05 -10.37
CA VAL A 318 51.18 -13.06 -9.80
C VAL A 318 51.49 -14.43 -10.39
N ALA A 319 52.02 -15.33 -9.55
CA ALA A 319 52.33 -16.70 -9.93
C ALA A 319 51.10 -17.47 -10.41
N VAL A 320 51.28 -18.29 -11.46
CA VAL A 320 50.24 -19.23 -11.90
C VAL A 320 50.37 -20.51 -11.09
N ALA A 321 49.42 -20.72 -10.18
CA ALA A 321 49.35 -21.89 -9.31
C ALA A 321 48.28 -22.88 -9.83
N ILE A 322 48.43 -24.15 -9.48
CA ILE A 322 47.46 -25.22 -9.80
C ILE A 322 46.23 -25.13 -8.89
N ASN A 323 45.07 -25.61 -9.36
CA ASN A 323 43.80 -25.65 -8.60
C ASN A 323 43.44 -24.33 -7.92
N THR A 324 43.85 -23.21 -8.52
CA THR A 324 43.76 -21.89 -7.90
C THR A 324 42.76 -21.06 -8.67
N GLU A 325 41.93 -20.36 -7.91
CA GLU A 325 40.96 -19.43 -8.45
C GLU A 325 41.57 -18.06 -8.67
N TYR A 326 41.25 -17.46 -9.81
CA TYR A 326 41.61 -16.10 -10.15
C TYR A 326 40.40 -15.33 -10.65
N LEU A 327 40.27 -14.09 -10.17
CA LEU A 327 39.37 -13.10 -10.74
C LEU A 327 40.19 -12.18 -11.65
N MET A 328 39.99 -12.31 -12.95
CA MET A 328 40.78 -11.60 -13.96
C MET A 328 39.94 -10.46 -14.56
N GLU A 329 40.58 -9.34 -14.87
CA GLU A 329 39.97 -8.24 -15.60
C GLU A 329 40.93 -7.65 -16.62
N ILE A 330 40.43 -7.39 -17.82
CA ILE A 330 41.07 -6.53 -18.80
C ILE A 330 40.14 -5.36 -19.04
N ARG A 331 40.64 -4.14 -18.80
CA ARG A 331 39.93 -2.90 -19.08
C ARG A 331 40.69 -2.12 -20.14
N THR A 332 40.06 -1.84 -21.26
CA THR A 332 40.69 -1.17 -22.38
C THR A 332 39.85 0.00 -22.86
N ASN A 333 40.53 1.07 -23.26
CA ASN A 333 39.96 2.22 -23.96
C ASN A 333 40.87 2.59 -25.14
N ALA A 334 40.66 3.74 -25.76
CA ALA A 334 41.44 4.17 -26.93
C ALA A 334 42.93 4.43 -26.63
N THR A 335 43.31 4.67 -25.37
CA THR A 335 44.66 5.12 -24.98
C THR A 335 45.43 4.11 -24.14
N GLU A 336 44.75 3.25 -23.40
CA GLU A 336 45.38 2.30 -22.48
C GLU A 336 44.61 1.00 -22.30
N THR A 337 45.34 -0.02 -21.88
CA THR A 337 44.84 -1.32 -21.43
C THR A 337 45.38 -1.60 -20.05
N LYS A 338 44.47 -1.78 -19.09
CA LYS A 338 44.75 -2.12 -17.71
C LYS A 338 44.38 -3.56 -17.42
N TYR A 339 45.26 -4.24 -16.71
CA TYR A 339 45.14 -5.63 -16.34
C TYR A 339 44.98 -5.73 -14.82
N TYR A 340 43.96 -6.46 -14.36
CA TYR A 340 43.76 -6.71 -12.94
C TYR A 340 43.66 -8.20 -12.65
N ILE A 341 44.25 -8.60 -11.51
CA ILE A 341 44.13 -9.95 -10.95
C ILE A 341 43.68 -9.81 -9.51
N ASN A 342 42.61 -10.52 -9.14
CA ASN A 342 41.97 -10.45 -7.83
C ASN A 342 41.64 -9.01 -7.40
N GLY A 343 41.23 -8.19 -8.37
CA GLY A 343 40.88 -6.77 -8.16
C GLY A 343 42.08 -5.80 -8.08
N SER A 344 43.32 -6.30 -8.02
CA SER A 344 44.53 -5.48 -7.97
C SER A 344 45.05 -5.18 -9.39
N LEU A 345 45.41 -3.93 -9.67
CA LEU A 345 46.04 -3.56 -10.95
C LEU A 345 47.45 -4.15 -11.02
N VAL A 346 47.72 -4.96 -12.04
CA VAL A 346 49.01 -5.66 -12.21
C VAL A 346 49.84 -5.15 -13.39
N ALA A 347 49.21 -4.52 -14.38
CA ALA A 347 49.91 -3.85 -15.47
C ALA A 347 49.04 -2.80 -16.17
N THR A 348 49.69 -1.79 -16.73
CA THR A 348 49.09 -0.83 -17.66
C THR A 348 49.94 -0.77 -18.91
N HIS A 349 49.33 -0.99 -20.07
CA HIS A 349 49.98 -0.81 -21.37
C HIS A 349 49.35 0.39 -22.07
N THR A 350 50.19 1.29 -22.59
CA THR A 350 49.78 2.43 -23.43
C THR A 350 50.19 2.28 -24.89
N THR A 351 50.93 1.21 -25.22
CA THR A 351 51.37 0.86 -26.58
C THR A 351 50.65 -0.39 -27.08
N TYR A 352 50.62 -0.54 -28.40
CA TYR A 352 50.05 -1.71 -29.09
C TYR A 352 48.60 -2.04 -28.67
N GLN A 353 47.80 -0.99 -28.46
CA GLN A 353 46.41 -1.08 -28.03
C GLN A 353 45.52 -1.76 -29.08
N ILE A 354 44.39 -2.31 -28.62
CA ILE A 354 43.34 -2.76 -29.52
C ILE A 354 42.70 -1.53 -30.19
N PRO A 355 42.55 -1.52 -31.53
CA PRO A 355 42.00 -0.40 -32.27
C PRO A 355 40.62 0.04 -31.76
N SER A 356 40.43 1.35 -31.68
CA SER A 356 39.16 1.97 -31.32
C SER A 356 38.12 1.96 -32.44
N THR A 357 38.40 1.30 -33.56
CA THR A 357 37.55 1.31 -34.77
C THR A 357 37.29 -0.08 -35.35
N SER A 358 37.68 -1.15 -34.66
CA SER A 358 37.54 -2.53 -35.15
C SER A 358 36.80 -3.41 -34.16
N ASP A 359 36.01 -4.35 -34.68
CA ASP A 359 35.30 -5.36 -33.88
C ASP A 359 36.30 -6.30 -33.22
N PHE A 360 36.17 -6.52 -31.92
CA PHE A 360 37.00 -7.46 -31.17
C PHE A 360 36.13 -8.34 -30.27
N GLY A 361 36.52 -9.59 -30.06
CA GLY A 361 35.81 -10.53 -29.21
C GLY A 361 36.67 -10.99 -28.04
N TYR A 362 36.03 -11.48 -26.99
CA TYR A 362 36.74 -12.24 -25.97
C TYR A 362 36.96 -13.67 -26.46
N GLN A 363 38.18 -14.13 -26.33
CA GLN A 363 38.57 -15.51 -26.57
C GLN A 363 39.43 -16.04 -25.45
N ALA A 364 39.26 -17.31 -25.16
CA ALA A 364 40.07 -18.05 -24.23
C ALA A 364 40.38 -19.42 -24.81
N GLY A 365 41.59 -19.91 -24.52
CA GLY A 365 41.98 -21.25 -24.87
C GLY A 365 43.18 -21.74 -24.09
N VAL A 366 43.33 -23.06 -24.12
CA VAL A 366 44.44 -23.78 -23.51
C VAL A 366 45.01 -24.75 -24.55
N TYR A 367 46.34 -24.78 -24.63
CA TYR A 367 47.10 -25.74 -25.41
C TYR A 367 47.99 -26.53 -24.46
N ALA A 368 47.54 -27.73 -24.10
CA ALA A 368 48.30 -28.78 -23.44
C ALA A 368 47.44 -30.05 -23.40
N ALA A 369 48.04 -31.20 -23.72
CA ALA A 369 47.35 -32.49 -23.76
C ALA A 369 46.70 -32.82 -22.41
N GLY A 370 45.37 -33.04 -22.41
CA GLY A 370 44.64 -33.46 -21.22
C GLY A 370 44.61 -32.42 -20.09
N LYS A 371 44.82 -31.13 -20.41
CA LYS A 371 44.68 -30.03 -19.45
C LYS A 371 43.40 -29.25 -19.72
N THR A 372 42.78 -28.78 -18.64
CA THR A 372 41.54 -28.02 -18.68
C THR A 372 41.65 -26.73 -17.89
N ILE A 373 40.86 -25.74 -18.31
CA ILE A 373 40.59 -24.54 -17.53
C ILE A 373 39.08 -24.45 -17.35
N HIS A 374 38.66 -24.08 -16.14
CA HIS A 374 37.27 -23.90 -15.82
C HIS A 374 36.97 -22.41 -15.76
N VAL A 375 36.12 -21.93 -16.67
CA VAL A 375 35.58 -20.57 -16.60
C VAL A 375 34.24 -20.66 -15.87
N VAL A 376 34.15 -20.01 -14.72
CA VAL A 376 33.02 -20.13 -13.78
C VAL A 376 31.95 -19.07 -14.04
N GLY A 377 32.36 -17.92 -14.59
CA GLY A 377 31.47 -16.82 -14.95
C GLY A 377 32.25 -15.69 -15.61
N ALA A 378 31.59 -14.95 -16.50
CA ALA A 378 32.17 -13.84 -17.21
C ALA A 378 31.15 -12.73 -17.39
N ARG A 379 31.58 -11.47 -17.30
CA ARG A 379 30.78 -10.31 -17.63
C ARG A 379 31.59 -9.32 -18.46
N ILE A 380 30.91 -8.67 -19.39
CA ILE A 380 31.46 -7.54 -20.14
C ILE A 380 30.65 -6.29 -19.76
N THR A 381 31.34 -5.19 -19.54
CA THR A 381 30.74 -3.91 -19.19
C THR A 381 31.35 -2.84 -20.08
N LYS A 382 30.50 -2.02 -20.69
CA LYS A 382 30.91 -0.79 -21.38
C LYS A 382 30.39 0.39 -20.55
N ALA A 383 31.30 1.15 -19.97
CA ALA A 383 30.93 2.42 -19.35
C ALA A 383 30.75 3.44 -20.48
N TRP A 384 29.54 3.96 -20.63
CA TRP A 384 29.30 5.11 -21.51
C TRP A 384 29.84 6.34 -20.79
N ALA A 385 30.77 7.05 -21.44
CA ALA A 385 31.31 8.30 -20.94
C ALA A 385 30.25 9.41 -20.92
#